data_AF-A0A388NTK8-F1
#
_entry.id   AF-A0A388NTK8-F1
#
_cell.length_a   1.000
_cell.length_b   1.000
_cell.length_c   1.000
_cell.angle_alpha   90.00
_cell.angle_beta   90.00
_cell.angle_gamma   90.00
#
_symmetry.space_group_name_H-M   'P 1'
#
loop_
_entity.id
_entity.type
_entity.pdbx_description
1 polymer ?
#
loop_
_entity_poly.entity_id
_entity_poly.type
_entity_poly.pdbx_seq_one_letter_code
_entity_poly.pdbx_strand_id
1 'polypeptide(L)'
;MTASSDNRILGIKNRYLVLVLLIGWAVAYRIMPPVLMRIQLPAEELTHAVQLPLLGRFAFTNTMAAMLISDLILLVLAFSFSRAARAALAAGGRALAVFRAQWRHCWRRFTA
;
A
#
# COMPACT_ATOMS: atom_id res chain seq x y z
N MET A 1 -33.97 -19.73 7.05
CA MET A 1 -33.69 -19.32 5.67
C MET A 1 -32.45 -18.43 5.68
N THR A 2 -31.28 -19.00 5.42
CA THR A 2 -29.98 -18.35 5.59
C THR A 2 -29.56 -17.65 4.29
N ALA A 3 -29.52 -16.32 4.29
CA ALA A 3 -29.01 -15.54 3.17
C ALA A 3 -27.49 -15.77 3.03
N SER A 4 -27.11 -16.56 2.02
CA SER A 4 -25.72 -16.70 1.57
C SER A 4 -25.23 -15.33 1.11
N SER A 5 -24.27 -14.74 1.83
CA SER A 5 -23.68 -13.44 1.48
C SER A 5 -22.59 -13.65 0.41
N ASP A 6 -23.04 -13.98 -0.79
CA ASP A 6 -22.22 -14.39 -1.92
C ASP A 6 -21.75 -13.20 -2.78
N ASN A 7 -21.14 -12.20 -2.14
CA ASN A 7 -20.46 -11.08 -2.81
C ASN A 7 -19.36 -10.51 -1.90
N ARG A 8 -18.38 -11.35 -1.55
CA ARG A 8 -17.25 -10.98 -0.68
C ARG A 8 -15.96 -10.83 -1.47
N ILE A 9 -15.50 -9.60 -1.63
CA ILE A 9 -14.24 -9.22 -2.30
C ILE A 9 -13.00 -9.74 -1.54
N LEU A 10 -13.10 -10.00 -0.22
CA LEU A 10 -11.97 -10.37 0.64
C LEU A 10 -12.14 -11.72 1.38
N GLY A 11 -13.17 -12.52 1.06
CA GLY A 11 -13.42 -13.83 1.71
C GLY A 11 -13.80 -13.81 3.21
N ILE A 12 -13.68 -12.67 3.89
CA ILE A 12 -13.98 -12.51 5.33
C ILE A 12 -15.48 -12.54 5.59
N LYS A 13 -15.92 -13.39 6.55
CA LYS A 13 -17.34 -13.61 6.83
C LYS A 13 -18.12 -12.36 7.27
N ASN A 14 -17.44 -11.42 7.93
CA ASN A 14 -18.05 -10.26 8.51
C ASN A 14 -17.48 -8.97 7.91
N ARG A 15 -18.29 -8.20 7.17
CA ARG A 15 -17.89 -6.91 6.57
C ARG A 15 -17.46 -5.87 7.61
N TYR A 16 -17.99 -5.97 8.84
CA TYR A 16 -17.66 -5.06 9.93
C TYR A 16 -16.24 -5.28 10.47
N LEU A 17 -15.62 -6.45 10.28
CA LEU A 17 -14.22 -6.67 10.65
C LEU A 17 -13.27 -5.80 9.83
N VAL A 18 -13.52 -5.65 8.53
CA VAL A 18 -12.72 -4.77 7.66
C VAL A 18 -12.88 -3.31 8.09
N LEU A 19 -14.11 -2.91 8.44
CA LEU A 19 -14.41 -1.56 8.91
C LEU A 19 -13.71 -1.26 10.24
N VAL A 20 -13.79 -2.16 11.22
CA VAL A 20 -13.13 -2.02 12.53
C VAL A 20 -11.62 -2.00 12.38
N LEU A 21 -11.04 -2.83 11.50
CA LEU A 21 -9.61 -2.81 11.22
C LEU A 21 -9.17 -1.47 10.63
N LEU A 22 -9.93 -0.92 9.68
CA LEU A 22 -9.63 0.35 9.01
C LEU A 22 -9.76 1.54 9.98
N ILE A 23 -10.83 1.58 10.77
CA ILE A 23 -11.05 2.62 11.80
C ILE A 23 -10.00 2.49 12.90
N GLY A 24 -9.71 1.26 13.37
CA GLY A 24 -8.69 0.99 14.38
C GLY A 24 -7.31 1.46 13.93
N TRP A 25 -6.97 1.27 12.65
CA TRP A 25 -5.71 1.76 12.08
C TRP A 25 -5.64 3.29 12.07
N ALA A 26 -6.73 3.97 11.67
CA ALA A 26 -6.81 5.43 11.67
C ALA A 26 -6.69 6.02 13.09
N VAL A 27 -7.30 5.37 14.08
CA VAL A 27 -7.21 5.79 15.49
C VAL A 27 -5.80 5.56 16.05
N ALA A 28 -5.20 4.41 15.77
CA ALA A 28 -3.83 4.09 16.22
C ALA A 28 -2.81 5.14 15.71
N TYR A 29 -2.95 5.57 14.45
CA TYR A 29 -2.07 6.60 13.87
C TYR A 29 -2.17 7.96 14.58
N ARG A 30 -3.33 8.29 15.14
CA ARG A 30 -3.52 9.56 15.88
C ARG A 30 -2.96 9.50 17.30
N ILE A 31 -2.98 8.33 17.93
CA ILE A 31 -2.56 8.14 19.33
C ILE A 31 -1.04 8.01 19.42
N MET A 32 -0.40 7.40 18.42
CA MET A 32 1.04 7.21 18.35
C MET A 32 1.60 8.05 17.19
N PRO A 33 1.69 9.39 17.35
CA PRO A 33 2.36 10.21 16.35
C PRO A 33 3.79 9.69 16.20
N PRO A 34 4.30 9.59 14.95
CA PRO A 34 5.63 9.06 14.70
C PRO A 34 6.66 9.82 15.55
N VAL A 35 7.33 9.12 16.45
CA VAL A 35 8.43 9.70 17.21
C VAL A 35 9.53 10.00 16.20
N LEU A 36 9.84 11.28 16.01
CA LEU A 36 10.95 11.71 15.15
C LEU A 36 12.25 11.36 15.87
N MET A 37 12.78 10.17 15.58
CA MET A 37 14.10 9.76 16.03
C MET A 37 15.14 10.68 15.37
N ARG A 38 15.60 11.70 16.08
CA ARG A 38 16.75 12.52 15.64
C ARG A 38 18.03 11.77 15.96
N ILE A 39 18.25 10.66 15.25
CA ILE A 39 19.51 9.91 15.30
C ILE A 39 20.49 10.67 14.39
N GLN A 40 21.02 11.78 14.91
CA GLN A 40 22.11 12.51 14.27
C GLN A 40 23.43 11.83 14.67
N LEU A 41 23.66 10.60 14.20
CA LEU A 41 25.02 10.07 14.25
C LEU A 41 25.84 10.85 13.22
N PRO A 42 27.02 11.38 13.59
CA PRO A 42 27.97 11.91 12.62
C PRO A 42 28.18 10.85 11.53
N ALA A 43 28.32 11.29 10.28
CA ALA A 43 28.45 10.40 9.14
C ALA A 43 29.76 9.60 9.26
N GLU A 44 29.70 8.46 9.96
CA GLU A 44 30.81 7.52 10.07
C GLU A 44 31.02 6.86 8.71
N GLU A 45 32.27 6.89 8.27
CA GLU A 45 32.73 6.24 7.06
C GLU A 45 32.70 4.72 7.26
N LEU A 46 31.83 3.99 6.56
CA LEU A 46 31.84 2.52 6.52
C LEU A 46 32.97 1.98 5.64
N THR A 47 33.48 2.79 4.71
CA THR A 47 34.63 2.46 3.87
C THR A 47 35.67 3.56 3.95
N HIS A 48 36.95 3.21 4.06
CA HIS A 48 38.06 4.17 4.06
C HIS A 48 37.93 5.11 2.85
N ALA A 49 38.01 6.42 3.09
CA ALA A 49 37.93 7.45 2.05
C ALA A 49 38.82 7.12 0.84
N VAL A 50 38.21 6.70 -0.26
CA VAL A 50 38.89 6.50 -1.53
C VAL A 50 38.95 7.85 -2.23
N GLN A 51 40.17 8.31 -2.53
CA GLN A 51 40.39 9.55 -3.27
C GLN A 51 40.09 9.31 -4.75
N LEU A 52 39.00 9.88 -5.24
CA LEU A 52 38.65 9.85 -6.65
C LEU A 52 39.16 11.13 -7.33
N PRO A 53 39.90 11.04 -8.45
CA PRO A 53 40.59 12.17 -9.07
C PRO A 53 39.68 13.29 -9.61
N LEU A 54 38.35 13.11 -9.61
CA LEU A 54 37.37 14.14 -9.98
C LEU A 54 36.47 14.63 -8.83
N LEU A 55 36.27 13.87 -7.74
CA LEU A 55 35.26 14.15 -6.70
C LEU A 55 35.86 14.39 -5.29
N GLY A 56 37.18 14.23 -5.12
CA GLY A 56 37.83 14.34 -3.81
C GLY A 56 37.71 13.05 -2.97
N ARG A 57 37.82 13.18 -1.64
CA ARG A 57 37.69 12.06 -0.70
C ARG A 57 36.23 11.61 -0.65
N PHE A 58 35.92 10.47 -1.26
CA PHE A 58 34.59 9.88 -1.24
C PHE A 58 34.59 8.68 -0.29
N ALA A 59 33.80 8.77 0.78
CA ALA A 59 33.63 7.71 1.75
C ALA A 59 32.16 7.31 1.79
N PHE A 60 31.87 6.02 1.79
CA PHE A 60 30.51 5.53 1.90
C PHE A 60 30.08 5.63 3.37
N THR A 61 29.10 6.47 3.67
CA THR A 61 28.70 6.76 5.06
C THR A 61 27.42 6.01 5.44
N ASN A 62 27.22 5.81 6.75
CA ASN A 62 26.00 5.17 7.26
C ASN A 62 24.74 5.90 6.79
N THR A 63 24.78 7.23 6.72
CA THR A 63 23.66 8.06 6.23
C THR A 63 23.35 7.79 4.76
N MET A 64 24.36 7.62 3.89
CA MET A 64 24.16 7.28 2.48
C MET A 64 23.56 5.87 2.33
N ALA A 65 24.03 4.90 3.11
CA ALA A 65 23.45 3.56 3.15
C ALA A 65 21.98 3.58 3.63
N ALA A 66 21.69 4.33 4.69
CA ALA A 66 20.35 4.46 5.25
C ALA A 66 19.35 5.10 4.27
N MET A 67 19.77 6.12 3.51
CA MET A 67 18.95 6.72 2.47
C MET A 67 18.63 5.72 1.35
N LEU A 68 19.64 4.98 0.87
CA LEU A 68 19.45 3.94 -0.15
C LEU A 68 18.47 2.83 0.29
N ILE A 69 18.62 2.35 1.53
CA ILE A 69 17.73 1.33 2.09
C ILE A 69 16.30 1.88 2.21
N SER A 70 16.15 3.13 2.66
CA SER A 70 14.83 3.76 2.79
C SER A 70 14.12 3.87 1.45
N ASP A 71 14.81 4.32 0.41
CA ASP A 71 14.25 4.43 -0.95
C ASP A 71 13.84 3.06 -1.51
N LEU A 72 14.67 2.03 -1.29
CA LEU A 72 14.35 0.66 -1.68
C LEU A 72 13.06 0.15 -1.02
N ILE A 73 12.89 0.39 0.29
CA ILE A 73 11.68 0.00 1.02
C ILE A 73 10.46 0.72 0.46
N LEU A 74 10.54 2.03 0.23
CA LEU A 74 9.44 2.81 -0.33
C LEU A 74 9.04 2.32 -1.71
N LEU A 75 10.02 2.00 -2.56
CA LEU A 75 9.77 1.51 -3.92
C LEU A 75 9.11 0.12 -3.91
N VAL A 76 9.55 -0.78 -3.02
CA VAL A 76 8.93 -2.09 -2.83
C VAL A 76 7.49 -1.96 -2.32
N LEU A 77 7.24 -1.08 -1.35
CA LEU A 77 5.89 -0.82 -0.84
C LEU A 77 4.97 -0.27 -1.94
N ALA A 78 5.45 0.72 -2.69
CA ALA A 78 4.70 1.33 -3.78
C ALA A 78 4.37 0.30 -4.88
N PHE A 79 5.31 -0.58 -5.21
CA PHE A 79 5.07 -1.65 -6.18
C PHE A 79 4.07 -2.70 -5.65
N SER A 80 4.18 -3.08 -4.38
CA SER A 80 3.23 -4.00 -3.73
C SER A 80 1.80 -3.44 -3.74
N PHE A 81 1.62 -2.20 -3.30
CA PHE A 81 0.31 -1.56 -3.28
C PHE A 81 -0.24 -1.30 -4.68
N SER A 82 0.59 -0.86 -5.63
CA SER A 82 0.13 -0.65 -7.00
C SER A 82 -0.34 -1.95 -7.66
N ARG A 83 0.33 -3.08 -7.37
CA ARG A 83 -0.11 -4.40 -7.83
C ARG A 83 -1.42 -4.84 -7.18
N ALA A 84 -1.57 -4.63 -5.87
CA ALA A 84 -2.81 -4.93 -5.15
C ALA A 84 -3.99 -4.05 -5.63
N ALA A 85 -3.76 -2.75 -5.85
CA ALA A 85 -4.76 -1.82 -6.35
C ALA A 85 -5.20 -2.18 -7.78
N ARG A 86 -4.27 -2.55 -8.66
CA ARG A 86 -4.61 -3.03 -10.02
C ARG A 86 -5.41 -4.33 -9.99
N ALA A 87 -5.09 -5.27 -9.10
CA ALA A 87 -5.87 -6.50 -8.93
C ALA A 87 -7.29 -6.20 -8.44
N ALA A 88 -7.44 -5.27 -7.48
CA ALA A 88 -8.74 -4.84 -7.00
C ALA A 88 -9.57 -4.12 -8.08
N LEU A 89 -8.96 -3.26 -8.89
CA LEU A 89 -9.61 -2.59 -10.02
C LEU A 89 -10.05 -3.59 -11.10
N ALA A 90 -9.22 -4.59 -11.43
CA ALA A 90 -9.58 -5.64 -12.38
C ALA A 90 -10.76 -6.50 -11.87
N ALA A 91 -10.83 -6.77 -10.56
CA ALA A 91 -11.98 -7.43 -9.95
C ALA A 91 -13.24 -6.52 -9.94
N GLY A 92 -13.09 -5.24 -9.61
CA GLY A 92 -14.18 -4.26 -9.59
C GLY A 92 -14.77 -3.96 -10.98
N GLY A 93 -13.94 -3.93 -12.03
CA GLY A 93 -14.38 -3.75 -13.41
C GLY A 93 -15.31 -4.86 -13.91
N ARG A 94 -15.07 -6.11 -13.48
CA ARG A 94 -15.95 -7.26 -13.79
C ARG A 94 -17.29 -7.16 -13.07
N ALA A 95 -17.30 -6.67 -11.82
CA ALA A 95 -18.54 -6.46 -11.06
C ALA A 95 -19.44 -5.37 -11.68
N LEU A 96 -18.85 -4.26 -12.14
CA LEU A 96 -19.58 -3.19 -12.86
C LEU A 96 -20.15 -3.67 -14.20
N ALA A 97 -19.42 -4.51 -14.94
CA ALA A 97 -19.91 -5.08 -16.19
C ALA A 97 -21.11 -6.03 -15.99
N VAL A 98 -21.06 -6.88 -14.96
CA VAL A 98 -22.17 -7.77 -14.59
C VAL A 98 -23.39 -6.97 -14.12
N PHE A 99 -23.19 -5.96 -13.28
CA PHE A 99 -24.30 -5.10 -12.81
C PHE A 99 -24.97 -4.36 -13.98
N ARG A 100 -24.19 -3.86 -14.94
CA ARG A 100 -24.71 -3.19 -16.14
C ARG A 100 -25.44 -4.16 -17.09
N ALA A 101 -25.01 -5.43 -17.15
CA ALA A 101 -25.71 -6.48 -17.90
C ALA A 101 -27.04 -6.87 -17.24
N GLN A 102 -27.05 -7.00 -15.92
CA GLN A 102 -28.24 -7.33 -15.14
C GLN A 102 -29.28 -6.20 -15.17
N TRP A 103 -28.85 -4.94 -15.12
CA TRP A 103 -29.72 -3.78 -15.24
C TRP A 103 -30.42 -3.72 -16.60
N ARG A 104 -29.72 -4.04 -17.70
CA ARG A 104 -30.31 -4.12 -19.04
C ARG A 104 -31.37 -5.22 -19.16
N HIS A 105 -31.18 -6.34 -18.46
CA HIS A 105 -32.14 -7.44 -18.46
C HIS A 105 -33.39 -7.12 -17.63
N CYS A 106 -33.25 -6.42 -16.50
CA CYS A 106 -34.39 -5.92 -15.72
C CYS A 106 -35.18 -4.85 -16.46
N TRP A 107 -34.50 -3.91 -17.13
CA TRP A 107 -35.17 -2.85 -17.89
C TRP A 107 -36.08 -3.39 -18.99
N ARG A 108 -35.61 -4.38 -19.76
CA ARG A 108 -36.41 -5.04 -20.81
C ARG A 108 -37.65 -5.76 -20.29
N ARG A 109 -37.66 -6.18 -19.02
CA ARG A 109 -38.79 -6.88 -18.40
C ARG A 109 -39.83 -5.92 -17.80
N PHE A 110 -39.48 -4.64 -17.67
CA PHE A 110 -40.37 -3.60 -17.16
C PHE A 110 -41.04 -2.79 -18.29
N THR A 111 -40.49 -2.85 -19.51
CA THR A 111 -41.01 -2.18 -20.71
C THR A 111 -41.79 -3.11 -21.66
N ALA A 112 -42.12 -4.32 -21.23
CA ALA A 112 -42.97 -5.28 -21.94
C ALA A 112 -44.18 -5.59 -21.06
#